data_AF-A0A3M1UC12-F1
#
_entry.id   AF-A0A3M1UC12-F1
#
_cell.length_a   1.000
_cell.length_b   1.000
_cell.length_c   1.000
_cell.angle_alpha   90.00
_cell.angle_beta   90.00
_cell.angle_gamma   90.00
#
_symmetry.space_group_name_H-M   'P 1'
#
loop_
_entity.id
_entity.type
_entity.pdbx_description
1 polymer ?
#
loop_
_entity_poly.entity_id
_entity_poly.type
_entity_poly.pdbx_seq_one_letter_code
_entity_poly.pdbx_strand_id
1 'polypeptide(L)'
;MRRVLKIHPQDDLIVALTELKAGQDVELDGEYYQLREDIPAKHKFAARDFAEGESVHMYGVQVGRAMRPIAQGQLISTQNIRHATQAYQLGKRKTHWQPPDVSKWRQATFEGYHRADGRVGTANYWLVVPLVFCENRNIRIIREVMLKELGYGHDKDYLLDLGKLKALYRQGATAPEMLQADIRMTAAQA
;
A
#
# COMPACT_ATOMS: atom_id res chain seq x y z
N MET A 1 5.10 -23.85 11.68
CA MET A 1 5.19 -22.54 10.98
C MET A 1 5.85 -22.74 9.64
N ARG A 2 5.38 -22.07 8.59
CA ARG A 2 5.95 -22.15 7.24
C ARG A 2 7.29 -21.39 7.22
N ARG A 3 8.40 -22.08 6.91
CA ARG A 3 9.76 -21.49 6.88
C ARG A 3 10.18 -21.00 5.49
N VAL A 4 9.52 -21.51 4.45
CA VAL A 4 9.80 -21.17 3.05
C VAL A 4 8.53 -20.99 2.26
N LEU A 5 8.61 -20.20 1.18
CA LEU A 5 7.49 -19.87 0.33
C LEU A 5 7.88 -19.95 -1.15
N LYS A 6 7.07 -20.68 -1.91
CA LYS A 6 7.00 -20.58 -3.37
C LYS A 6 5.79 -19.74 -3.73
N ILE A 7 6.00 -18.66 -4.48
CA ILE A 7 4.97 -17.64 -4.71
C ILE A 7 4.04 -18.08 -5.84
N HIS A 8 4.62 -18.61 -6.92
CA HIS A 8 3.88 -19.13 -8.06
C HIS A 8 4.29 -20.59 -8.33
N PRO A 9 3.38 -21.48 -8.78
CA PRO A 9 3.71 -22.88 -9.07
C PRO A 9 4.86 -23.10 -10.05
N GLN A 10 5.07 -22.14 -10.97
CA GLN A 10 6.15 -22.17 -11.97
C GLN A 10 7.49 -21.62 -11.47
N ASP A 11 7.57 -21.11 -10.24
CA ASP A 11 8.82 -20.57 -9.72
C ASP A 11 9.85 -21.69 -9.50
N ASP A 12 11.08 -21.43 -9.91
CA ASP A 12 12.25 -22.26 -9.64
C ASP A 12 13.18 -21.62 -8.58
N LEU A 13 12.73 -20.52 -7.97
CA LEU A 13 13.30 -19.90 -6.79
C LEU A 13 12.34 -19.96 -5.60
N ILE A 14 12.87 -20.32 -4.43
CA ILE A 14 12.09 -20.41 -3.19
C ILE A 14 12.57 -19.33 -2.22
N VAL A 15 11.63 -18.62 -1.58
CA VAL A 15 11.92 -17.56 -0.62
C VAL A 15 12.04 -18.13 0.80
N ALA A 16 13.10 -17.76 1.50
CA ALA A 16 13.27 -18.03 2.92
C ALA A 16 12.46 -17.01 3.75
N LEU A 17 11.53 -17.49 4.58
CA LEU A 17 10.74 -16.65 5.50
C LEU A 17 11.44 -16.46 6.85
N THR A 18 12.38 -17.34 7.17
CA THR A 18 13.28 -17.27 8.33
C THR A 18 14.71 -17.42 7.86
N GLU A 19 15.68 -17.23 8.75
CA GLU A 19 17.05 -17.69 8.48
C GLU A 19 17.08 -19.22 8.39
N LEU A 20 17.87 -19.74 7.47
CA LEU A 20 18.07 -21.17 7.25
C LEU A 20 19.57 -21.46 7.18
N LYS A 21 20.00 -22.59 7.74
CA LYS A 21 21.41 -22.95 7.83
C LYS A 21 21.83 -23.94 6.77
N ALA A 22 23.10 -23.88 6.36
CA ALA A 22 23.69 -24.88 5.49
C ALA A 22 23.55 -26.30 6.09
N GLY A 23 23.31 -27.30 5.24
CA GLY A 23 23.06 -28.69 5.62
C GLY A 23 21.65 -28.97 6.15
N GLN A 24 20.84 -27.94 6.35
CA GLN A 24 19.46 -28.12 6.80
C GLN A 24 18.57 -28.59 5.64
N ASP A 25 17.71 -29.56 5.90
CA ASP A 25 16.65 -29.95 4.98
C ASP A 25 15.40 -29.10 5.18
N VAL A 26 14.81 -28.68 4.07
CA VAL A 26 13.55 -27.93 4.03
C VAL A 26 12.55 -28.66 3.16
N GLU A 27 11.35 -28.87 3.68
CA GLU A 27 10.23 -29.43 2.93
C GLU A 27 9.31 -28.31 2.42
N LEU A 28 8.90 -28.40 1.17
CA LEU A 28 7.89 -27.55 0.56
C LEU A 28 7.11 -28.34 -0.50
N ASP A 29 5.78 -28.36 -0.37
CA ASP A 29 4.86 -29.03 -1.31
C ASP A 29 5.20 -30.52 -1.57
N GLY A 30 5.75 -31.21 -0.56
CA GLY A 30 6.16 -32.62 -0.64
C GLY A 30 7.56 -32.86 -1.23
N GLU A 31 8.28 -31.81 -1.61
CA GLU A 31 9.69 -31.89 -2.05
C GLU A 31 10.66 -31.47 -0.94
N TYR A 32 11.82 -32.12 -0.89
CA TYR A 32 12.89 -31.82 0.05
C TYR A 32 14.05 -31.10 -0.64
N TYR A 33 14.53 -30.03 -0.01
CA TYR A 33 15.64 -29.21 -0.48
C TYR A 33 16.72 -29.19 0.61
N GLN A 34 17.86 -29.80 0.32
CA GLN A 34 19.03 -29.71 1.18
C GLN A 34 19.78 -28.41 0.90
N LEU A 35 19.88 -27.54 1.92
CA LEU A 35 20.53 -26.25 1.77
C LEU A 35 22.05 -26.38 1.72
N ARG A 36 22.68 -25.71 0.76
CA ARG A 36 24.13 -25.76 0.56
C ARG A 36 24.87 -24.62 1.23
N GLU A 37 24.16 -23.54 1.54
CA GLU A 37 24.68 -22.31 2.12
C GLU A 37 23.69 -21.80 3.16
N ASP A 38 24.15 -20.91 4.05
CA ASP A 38 23.25 -20.16 4.91
C ASP A 38 22.37 -19.24 4.05
N ILE A 39 21.06 -19.33 4.23
CA ILE A 39 20.09 -18.51 3.51
C ILE A 39 19.49 -17.52 4.50
N PRO A 40 19.84 -16.21 4.43
CA PRO A 40 19.25 -15.21 5.30
C PRO A 40 17.75 -15.08 5.03
N ALA A 41 17.01 -14.60 6.03
CA ALA A 41 15.60 -14.30 5.83
C ALA A 41 15.40 -13.35 4.63
N LYS A 42 14.29 -13.55 3.90
CA LYS A 42 13.90 -12.80 2.69
C LYS A 42 14.78 -13.03 1.46
N HIS A 43 15.84 -13.85 1.57
CA HIS A 43 16.64 -14.28 0.42
C HIS A 43 16.02 -15.51 -0.24
N LYS A 44 16.62 -15.93 -1.36
CA LYS A 44 16.12 -17.02 -2.19
C LYS A 44 17.14 -18.12 -2.32
N PHE A 45 16.68 -19.34 -2.50
CA PHE A 45 17.52 -20.45 -2.94
C PHE A 45 16.94 -21.13 -4.17
N ALA A 46 17.79 -21.85 -4.90
CA ALA A 46 17.44 -22.58 -6.10
C ALA A 46 16.58 -23.81 -5.77
N ALA A 47 15.42 -23.95 -6.41
CA ALA A 47 14.55 -25.12 -6.26
C ALA A 47 15.07 -26.35 -7.05
N ARG A 48 15.99 -26.14 -7.98
CA ARG A 48 16.59 -27.18 -8.83
C ARG A 48 18.00 -26.75 -9.24
N ASP A 49 18.73 -27.66 -9.87
CA ASP A 49 19.98 -27.30 -10.52
C ASP A 49 19.71 -26.39 -11.74
N PHE A 50 20.60 -25.43 -11.97
CA PHE A 50 20.65 -24.57 -13.14
C PHE A 50 22.01 -24.68 -13.81
N ALA A 51 21.99 -24.83 -15.14
CA ALA A 51 23.19 -24.64 -15.95
C ALA A 51 23.47 -23.14 -16.17
N GLU A 52 24.71 -22.80 -16.55
CA GLU A 52 25.04 -21.44 -16.95
C GLU A 52 24.18 -20.98 -18.14
N GLY A 53 23.66 -19.75 -18.08
CA GLY A 53 22.81 -19.15 -19.11
C GLY A 53 21.33 -19.54 -19.03
N GLU A 54 20.98 -20.49 -18.16
CA GLU A 54 19.61 -20.98 -18.00
C GLU A 54 18.69 -19.93 -17.37
N SER A 55 17.43 -19.87 -17.82
CA SER A 55 16.44 -18.93 -17.33
C SER A 55 15.98 -19.29 -15.92
N VAL A 56 15.79 -18.24 -15.11
CA VAL A 56 15.35 -18.34 -13.72
C VAL A 56 14.04 -17.56 -13.54
N HIS A 57 13.10 -18.14 -12.81
CA HIS A 57 11.70 -17.72 -12.74
C HIS A 57 11.25 -17.44 -11.31
N MET A 58 10.56 -16.31 -11.16
CA MET A 58 9.91 -15.91 -9.92
C MET A 58 8.63 -15.15 -10.25
N TYR A 59 7.59 -15.29 -9.43
CA TYR A 59 6.25 -14.73 -9.70
C TYR A 59 5.62 -15.27 -10.99
N GLY A 60 6.04 -16.46 -11.45
CA GLY A 60 5.58 -17.06 -12.70
C GLY A 60 6.15 -16.42 -13.97
N VAL A 61 7.19 -15.59 -13.85
CA VAL A 61 7.83 -14.93 -14.99
C VAL A 61 9.35 -15.06 -14.92
N GLN A 62 10.01 -14.96 -16.07
CA GLN A 62 11.47 -14.91 -16.11
C GLN A 62 11.97 -13.61 -15.46
N VAL A 63 12.88 -13.74 -14.50
CA VAL A 63 13.50 -12.61 -13.79
C VAL A 63 15.01 -12.51 -14.04
N GLY A 64 15.63 -13.60 -14.50
CA GLY A 64 17.07 -13.68 -14.65
C GLY A 64 17.55 -14.84 -15.50
N ARG A 65 18.87 -14.93 -15.59
CA ARG A 65 19.62 -16.09 -16.06
C ARG A 65 20.77 -16.39 -15.12
N ALA A 66 21.07 -17.67 -14.91
CA ALA A 66 22.23 -18.10 -14.16
C ALA A 66 23.52 -17.66 -14.86
N MET A 67 24.46 -17.07 -14.11
CA MET A 67 25.77 -16.62 -14.60
C MET A 67 26.84 -17.70 -14.52
N ARG A 68 26.54 -18.79 -13.83
CA ARG A 68 27.36 -19.98 -13.62
C ARG A 68 26.43 -21.13 -13.19
N PRO A 69 26.88 -22.38 -13.15
CA PRO A 69 26.08 -23.46 -12.58
C PRO A 69 25.64 -23.13 -11.14
N ILE A 70 24.37 -23.36 -10.82
CA ILE A 70 23.78 -23.15 -9.48
C ILE A 70 23.12 -24.46 -9.08
N ALA A 71 23.52 -25.05 -7.96
CA ALA A 71 22.92 -26.30 -7.50
C ALA A 71 21.61 -26.04 -6.73
N GLN A 72 20.72 -27.03 -6.69
CA GLN A 72 19.54 -27.03 -5.82
C GLN A 72 19.96 -26.74 -4.37
N GLY A 73 19.18 -25.91 -3.68
CA GLY A 73 19.44 -25.49 -2.30
C GLY A 73 20.52 -24.41 -2.14
N GLN A 74 21.09 -23.90 -3.24
CA GLN A 74 22.10 -22.85 -3.22
C GLN A 74 21.49 -21.45 -3.12
N LEU A 75 22.15 -20.54 -2.41
CA LEU A 75 21.74 -19.14 -2.27
C LEU A 75 21.72 -18.42 -3.63
N ILE A 76 20.66 -17.68 -3.90
CA ILE A 76 20.54 -16.82 -5.07
C ILE A 76 20.92 -15.39 -4.70
N SER A 77 21.85 -14.82 -5.47
CA SER A 77 22.33 -13.44 -5.29
C SER A 77 22.64 -12.78 -6.64
N THR A 78 23.02 -11.51 -6.60
CA THR A 78 23.48 -10.78 -7.79
C THR A 78 24.82 -11.30 -8.34
N GLN A 79 25.50 -12.20 -7.62
CA GLN A 79 26.77 -12.78 -8.05
C GLN A 79 26.58 -14.02 -8.94
N ASN A 80 25.43 -14.70 -8.85
CA ASN A 80 25.17 -15.92 -9.61
C ASN A 80 23.99 -15.81 -10.57
N ILE A 81 23.19 -14.74 -10.50
CA ILE A 81 22.15 -14.45 -11.48
C ILE A 81 22.32 -13.03 -12.01
N ARG A 82 22.15 -12.90 -13.33
CA ARG A 82 21.98 -11.61 -13.99
C ARG A 82 20.53 -11.41 -14.39
N HIS A 83 20.04 -10.17 -14.29
CA HIS A 83 18.71 -9.83 -14.78
C HIS A 83 18.54 -10.19 -16.26
N ALA A 84 17.38 -10.77 -16.57
CA ALA A 84 16.93 -11.09 -17.91
C ALA A 84 15.40 -11.15 -17.92
N THR A 85 14.81 -10.69 -19.01
CA THR A 85 13.36 -10.78 -19.24
C THR A 85 13.10 -11.64 -20.48
N GLN A 86 11.89 -12.16 -20.59
CA GLN A 86 11.45 -12.76 -21.85
C GLN A 86 11.44 -11.68 -22.95
N ALA A 87 11.85 -12.08 -24.16
CA ALA A 87 11.76 -11.21 -25.32
C ALA A 87 10.32 -10.74 -25.50
N TYR A 88 10.15 -9.46 -25.84
CA TYR A 88 8.83 -8.91 -26.12
C TYR A 88 8.22 -9.63 -27.32
N GLN A 89 7.04 -10.19 -27.13
CA GLN A 89 6.22 -10.76 -28.20
C GLN A 89 4.83 -10.15 -28.11
N LEU A 90 4.28 -9.77 -29.27
CA LEU A 90 2.89 -9.34 -29.37
C LEU A 90 1.98 -10.56 -29.13
N GLY A 91 1.74 -10.87 -27.86
CA GLY A 91 0.88 -11.99 -27.47
C GLY A 91 -0.58 -11.73 -27.83
N LYS A 92 -1.33 -12.79 -28.10
CA LYS A 92 -2.80 -12.71 -28.11
C LYS A 92 -3.27 -12.23 -26.73
N ARG A 93 -4.21 -11.28 -26.69
CA ARG A 93 -4.77 -10.75 -25.44
C ARG A 93 -5.25 -11.91 -24.58
N LYS A 94 -4.58 -12.14 -23.44
CA LYS A 94 -5.00 -13.15 -22.45
C LYS A 94 -6.20 -12.58 -21.70
N THR A 95 -7.41 -12.79 -22.21
CA THR A 95 -8.67 -12.41 -21.56
C THR A 95 -9.12 -13.44 -20.53
N HIS A 96 -8.57 -14.65 -20.59
CA HIS A 96 -8.89 -15.72 -19.66
C HIS A 96 -8.26 -15.45 -18.29
N TRP A 97 -9.10 -15.25 -17.29
CA TRP A 97 -8.73 -15.11 -15.89
C TRP A 97 -9.41 -16.23 -15.08
N GLN A 98 -8.66 -16.88 -14.20
CA GLN A 98 -9.22 -17.84 -13.25
C GLN A 98 -9.56 -17.10 -11.96
N PRO A 99 -10.84 -16.92 -11.63
CA PRO A 99 -11.23 -16.33 -10.36
C PRO A 99 -10.70 -17.16 -9.19
N PRO A 100 -10.22 -16.53 -8.10
CA PRO A 100 -9.95 -17.25 -6.87
C PRO A 100 -11.24 -17.84 -6.30
N ASP A 101 -11.13 -18.94 -5.55
CA ASP A 101 -12.27 -19.51 -4.85
C ASP A 101 -12.73 -18.58 -3.72
N VAL A 102 -13.94 -18.03 -3.89
CA VAL A 102 -14.60 -17.15 -2.92
C VAL A 102 -15.73 -17.87 -2.18
N SER A 103 -15.87 -19.19 -2.31
CA SER A 103 -16.98 -19.97 -1.73
C SER A 103 -17.08 -19.79 -0.22
N LYS A 104 -15.94 -19.70 0.46
CA LYS A 104 -15.87 -19.44 1.91
C LYS A 104 -16.55 -18.14 2.35
N TRP A 105 -16.71 -17.16 1.45
CA TRP A 105 -17.24 -15.82 1.76
C TRP A 105 -18.65 -15.62 1.19
N ARG A 106 -19.26 -16.66 0.63
CA ARG A 106 -20.58 -16.56 -0.02
C ARG A 106 -21.69 -16.10 0.92
N GLN A 107 -21.53 -16.38 2.21
CA GLN A 107 -22.47 -15.99 3.26
C GLN A 107 -21.99 -14.78 4.08
N ALA A 108 -20.86 -14.17 3.71
CA ALA A 108 -20.36 -13.00 4.41
C ALA A 108 -21.27 -11.79 4.12
N THR A 109 -21.77 -11.18 5.18
CA THR A 109 -22.61 -9.98 5.13
C THR A 109 -21.96 -8.84 5.89
N PHE A 110 -22.37 -7.61 5.59
CA PHE A 110 -22.01 -6.43 6.36
C PHE A 110 -23.23 -5.53 6.51
N GLU A 111 -23.26 -4.71 7.56
CA GLU A 111 -24.31 -3.70 7.73
C GLU A 111 -24.08 -2.55 6.74
N GLY A 112 -24.99 -2.39 5.79
CA GLY A 112 -24.86 -1.42 4.71
C GLY A 112 -26.10 -0.55 4.54
N TYR A 113 -25.93 0.57 3.85
CA TYR A 113 -27.01 1.51 3.56
C TYR A 113 -27.70 1.14 2.25
N HIS A 114 -28.88 0.52 2.35
CA HIS A 114 -29.68 0.11 1.19
C HIS A 114 -30.23 1.31 0.41
N ARG A 115 -30.16 1.24 -0.91
CA ARG A 115 -30.73 2.23 -1.84
C ARG A 115 -31.93 1.65 -2.58
N ALA A 116 -32.81 2.53 -3.07
CA ALA A 116 -34.03 2.12 -3.77
C ALA A 116 -33.74 1.35 -5.08
N ASP A 117 -32.56 1.50 -5.65
CA ASP A 117 -32.09 0.79 -6.85
C ASP A 117 -31.41 -0.55 -6.55
N GLY A 118 -31.43 -1.01 -5.30
CA GLY A 118 -30.85 -2.28 -4.86
C GLY A 118 -29.35 -2.24 -4.56
N ARG A 119 -28.65 -1.13 -4.82
CA ARG A 119 -27.25 -0.97 -4.41
C ARG A 119 -27.15 -0.79 -2.89
N VAL A 120 -26.01 -1.19 -2.33
CA VAL A 120 -25.70 -1.06 -0.90
C VAL A 120 -24.45 -0.21 -0.73
N GLY A 121 -24.57 0.91 -0.01
CA GLY A 121 -23.45 1.80 0.30
C GLY A 121 -22.74 1.38 1.59
N THR A 122 -21.43 1.60 1.66
CA THR A 122 -20.62 1.40 2.87
C THR A 122 -20.60 2.64 3.79
N ALA A 123 -21.15 3.76 3.31
CA ALA A 123 -21.30 5.01 4.06
C ALA A 123 -22.53 5.77 3.55
N ASN A 124 -23.05 6.68 4.38
CA ASN A 124 -24.22 7.49 4.06
C ASN A 124 -23.87 8.98 4.06
N TYR A 125 -23.53 9.51 2.89
CA TYR A 125 -23.15 10.91 2.71
C TYR A 125 -24.29 11.73 2.13
N TRP A 126 -24.37 12.99 2.54
CA TRP A 126 -25.11 14.03 1.82
C TRP A 126 -24.13 14.81 0.93
N LEU A 127 -24.36 14.77 -0.38
CA LEU A 127 -23.58 15.51 -1.36
C LEU A 127 -24.38 16.71 -1.83
N VAL A 128 -23.85 17.91 -1.61
CA VAL A 128 -24.44 19.16 -2.10
C VAL A 128 -23.54 19.70 -3.19
N VAL A 129 -24.01 19.67 -4.44
CA VAL A 129 -23.23 20.08 -5.61
C VAL A 129 -23.84 21.37 -6.19
N PRO A 130 -23.13 22.51 -6.15
CA PRO A 130 -23.61 23.73 -6.78
C PRO A 130 -23.58 23.58 -8.30
N LEU A 131 -24.65 24.03 -8.97
CA LEU A 131 -24.70 24.06 -10.44
C LEU A 131 -23.95 25.26 -11.03
N VAL A 132 -23.66 26.29 -10.22
CA VAL A 132 -22.91 27.49 -10.61
C VAL A 132 -21.95 27.92 -9.50
N PHE A 133 -20.81 28.50 -9.89
CA PHE A 133 -19.74 28.85 -8.95
C PHE A 133 -20.14 29.89 -7.89
N CYS A 134 -21.10 30.77 -8.19
CA CYS A 134 -21.54 31.80 -7.26
C CYS A 134 -22.14 31.22 -5.96
N GLU A 135 -22.67 30.00 -5.99
CA GLU A 135 -23.29 29.35 -4.83
C GLU A 135 -22.28 28.70 -3.87
N ASN A 136 -20.99 28.67 -4.22
CA ASN A 136 -19.95 28.05 -3.38
C ASN A 136 -19.88 28.67 -1.97
N ARG A 137 -20.16 29.97 -1.82
CA ARG A 137 -20.18 30.62 -0.51
C ARG A 137 -21.39 30.17 0.31
N ASN A 138 -22.56 30.09 -0.31
CA ASN A 138 -23.80 29.68 0.36
C ASN A 138 -23.71 28.22 0.84
N ILE A 139 -23.19 27.32 0.00
CA ILE A 139 -22.98 25.92 0.39
C ILE A 139 -21.99 25.78 1.56
N ARG A 140 -20.94 26.61 1.62
CA ARG A 140 -20.01 26.60 2.76
C ARG A 140 -20.71 26.98 4.06
N ILE A 141 -21.53 28.02 4.04
CA ILE A 141 -22.32 28.44 5.20
C ILE A 141 -23.28 27.33 5.64
N ILE A 142 -24.02 26.74 4.69
CA ILE A 142 -24.93 25.61 4.98
C ILE A 142 -24.15 24.46 5.62
N ARG A 143 -23.01 24.08 5.05
CA ARG A 143 -22.15 23.02 5.61
C ARG A 143 -21.70 23.34 7.04
N GLU A 144 -21.22 24.56 7.29
CA GLU A 144 -20.77 24.98 8.63
C GLU A 144 -21.90 24.90 9.66
N VAL A 145 -23.08 25.41 9.32
CA VAL A 145 -24.27 25.36 10.19
C VAL A 145 -24.68 23.91 10.45
N MET A 146 -24.77 23.08 9.40
CA MET A 146 -25.15 21.68 9.55
C MET A 146 -24.15 20.89 10.39
N LEU A 147 -22.84 21.06 10.17
CA LEU A 147 -21.83 20.39 10.97
C LEU A 147 -21.94 20.80 12.44
N LYS A 148 -22.07 22.10 12.72
CA LYS A 148 -22.20 22.62 14.09
C LYS A 148 -23.43 22.05 14.80
N GLU A 149 -24.62 22.23 14.23
CA GLU A 149 -25.90 21.84 14.89
C GLU A 149 -26.05 20.31 15.03
N LEU A 150 -25.44 19.54 14.13
CA LEU A 150 -25.42 18.07 14.21
C LEU A 150 -24.29 17.53 15.10
N GLY A 151 -23.49 18.39 15.75
CA GLY A 151 -22.40 17.98 16.63
C GLY A 151 -21.15 17.42 15.92
N TYR A 152 -21.04 17.63 14.61
CA TYR A 152 -19.87 17.29 13.79
C TYR A 152 -18.96 18.51 13.51
N GLY A 153 -19.24 19.63 14.16
CA GLY A 153 -18.40 20.82 14.08
C GLY A 153 -17.05 20.55 14.71
N HIS A 154 -15.98 21.04 14.07
CA HIS A 154 -14.71 21.16 14.77
C HIS A 154 -14.77 22.43 15.61
N ASP A 155 -14.59 22.30 16.92
CA ASP A 155 -14.19 23.44 17.73
C ASP A 155 -12.85 23.91 17.18
N LYS A 156 -12.76 25.18 16.80
CA LYS A 156 -11.46 25.76 16.47
C LYS A 156 -10.72 25.84 17.80
N ASP A 157 -9.71 24.98 17.99
CA ASP A 157 -8.88 24.95 19.21
C ASP A 157 -8.24 26.31 19.53
N TYR A 158 -8.16 27.19 18.53
CA TYR A 158 -7.73 28.56 18.68
C TYR A 158 -8.52 29.54 17.80
N LEU A 159 -8.77 30.72 18.33
CA LEU A 159 -9.17 31.92 17.61
C LEU A 159 -7.93 32.78 17.33
N LEU A 160 -8.03 33.71 16.37
CA LEU A 160 -6.96 34.65 16.08
C LEU A 160 -7.35 36.04 16.60
N ASP A 161 -6.53 36.65 17.46
CA ASP A 161 -6.69 38.00 17.98
C ASP A 161 -6.32 39.04 16.91
N LEU A 162 -7.28 39.30 16.02
CA LEU A 162 -7.15 40.36 15.01
C LEU A 162 -7.15 41.76 15.62
N GLY A 163 -7.65 41.92 16.85
CA GLY A 163 -7.64 43.18 17.60
C GLY A 163 -6.21 43.58 17.96
N LYS A 164 -5.44 42.65 18.52
CA LYS A 164 -4.01 42.80 18.81
C LYS A 164 -3.20 43.12 17.56
N LEU A 165 -3.45 42.41 16.46
CA LEU A 165 -2.75 42.67 15.20
C LEU A 165 -3.07 44.07 14.64
N LYS A 166 -4.34 44.49 14.70
CA LYS A 166 -4.78 45.82 14.28
C LYS A 166 -4.21 46.94 15.15
N ALA A 167 -4.05 46.69 16.45
CA ALA A 167 -3.43 47.62 17.38
C ALA A 167 -1.94 47.82 17.05
N LEU A 168 -1.20 46.73 16.85
CA LEU A 168 0.22 46.78 16.45
C LEU A 168 0.41 47.56 15.14
N TYR A 169 -0.41 47.28 14.14
CA TYR A 169 -0.37 48.01 12.87
C TYR A 169 -0.60 49.52 13.06
N ARG A 170 -1.60 49.90 13.85
CA ARG A 170 -1.90 51.31 14.15
C ARG A 170 -0.83 52.02 14.96
N GLN A 171 -0.04 51.26 15.74
CA GLN A 171 1.11 51.77 16.50
C GLN A 171 2.39 51.87 15.64
N GLY A 172 2.32 51.52 14.35
CA GLY A 172 3.44 51.62 13.42
C GLY A 172 4.40 50.43 13.47
N ALA A 173 3.98 49.28 14.01
CA ALA A 173 4.79 48.07 14.01
C ALA A 173 5.21 47.66 12.59
N THR A 174 6.46 47.25 12.44
CA THR A 174 7.03 46.78 11.18
C THR A 174 6.48 45.39 10.81
N ALA A 175 6.57 45.02 9.52
CA ALA A 175 6.11 43.71 9.06
C ALA A 175 6.75 42.51 9.81
N PRO A 176 8.07 42.51 10.12
CA PRO A 176 8.68 41.46 10.94
C PRO A 176 8.09 41.36 12.35
N GLU A 177 7.80 42.49 13.00
CA GLU A 177 7.22 42.51 14.35
C GLU A 177 5.78 41.97 14.37
N MET A 178 4.98 42.30 13.35
CA MET A 178 3.62 41.77 13.22
C MET A 178 3.61 40.26 12.93
N LEU A 179 4.56 39.74 12.15
CA LEU A 179 4.68 38.32 11.83
C LEU A 179 5.10 37.46 13.03
N GLN A 180 5.79 38.06 14.01
CA GLN A 180 6.23 37.39 15.24
C GLN A 180 5.20 37.50 16.38
N ALA A 181 4.13 38.28 16.21
CA ALA A 181 3.11 38.44 17.24
C ALA A 181 2.31 37.15 17.43
N ASP A 182 2.31 36.60 18.64
CA ASP A 182 1.39 35.51 18.98
C ASP A 182 -0.03 36.06 19.08
N ILE A 183 -0.85 35.66 18.12
CA ILE A 183 -2.25 36.05 18.00
C ILE A 183 -3.19 34.87 18.25
N ARG A 184 -2.69 33.71 18.70
CA ARG A 184 -3.56 32.57 19.01
C ARG A 184 -4.24 32.80 20.36
N MET A 185 -5.55 32.70 20.40
CA MET A 185 -6.36 32.72 21.62
C MET A 185 -7.01 31.35 21.79
N THR A 186 -7.05 30.82 23.01
CA THR A 186 -7.85 29.62 23.27
C THR A 186 -9.34 29.98 23.29
N ALA A 187 -10.21 29.05 22.90
CA ALA A 187 -11.66 29.29 22.86
C ALA A 187 -12.27 29.66 24.23
N ALA A 188 -11.57 29.40 25.35
CA ALA A 188 -11.98 29.75 26.71
C ALA A 188 -11.68 31.21 27.11
N GLN A 189 -10.97 31.98 26.27
CA GLN A 189 -10.53 33.36 26.54
C GLN A 189 -11.23 34.41 25.67
N ALA A 190 -12.29 34.02 24.94
CA ALA A 190 -13.05 34.87 24.03
C ALA A 190 -14.49 35.13 24.50
#